data_AF-A0A7V2ZH09-F1
#
_entry.id   AF-A0A7V2ZH09-F1
#
_cell.length_a   1.000
_cell.length_b   1.000
_cell.length_c   1.000
_cell.angle_alpha   90.00
_cell.angle_beta   90.00
_cell.angle_gamma   90.00
#
_symmetry.space_group_name_H-M   'P 1'
#
loop_
_entity.id
_entity.type
_entity.pdbx_description
1 polymer ?
#
loop_
_entity_poly.entity_id
_entity_poly.type
_entity_poly.pdbx_seq_one_letter_code
_entity_poly.pdbx_strand_id
1 'polypeptide(L)'
;MNKKILFIFSKKEQIEFPQKLLSEYQIKSVSLVSTKKIYEIIIDYKPQLILFDENTKLKYVKYTAEHFKFIPICIIGHFVQPKVLEKFLELNLTILNLNHQPETEIISTIE
;
A
#
# COMPACT_ATOMS: atom_id res chain seq x y z
N MET A 1 -6.09 17.37 -13.72
CA MET A 1 -5.31 17.39 -12.46
C MET A 1 -4.96 15.96 -12.12
N ASN A 2 -3.68 15.61 -11.94
CA ASN A 2 -3.29 14.24 -11.64
C ASN A 2 -3.85 13.83 -10.27
N LYS A 3 -4.40 12.62 -10.17
CA LYS A 3 -4.90 12.08 -8.90
C LYS A 3 -3.69 11.86 -7.97
N LYS A 4 -3.83 12.23 -6.71
CA LYS A 4 -2.78 12.13 -5.69
C LYS A 4 -2.94 10.87 -4.88
N ILE A 5 -1.86 10.11 -4.79
CA ILE A 5 -1.77 8.88 -3.99
C ILE A 5 -0.73 9.12 -2.90
N LEU A 6 -1.10 8.87 -1.65
CA LEU A 6 -0.16 8.82 -0.54
C LEU A 6 0.21 7.36 -0.27
N PHE A 7 1.47 7.00 -0.46
CA PHE A 7 1.98 5.68 -0.13
C PHE A 7 2.77 5.74 1.18
N ILE A 8 2.32 5.01 2.19
CA ILE A 8 2.96 4.91 3.50
C ILE A 8 3.57 3.51 3.62
N PHE A 9 4.89 3.44 3.80
CA PHE A 9 5.61 2.18 3.74
C PHE A 9 6.59 1.95 4.88
N SER A 10 6.78 0.70 5.28
CA SER A 10 7.85 0.23 6.16
C SER A 10 9.16 0.12 5.41
N LYS A 11 10.28 0.51 6.02
CA LYS A 11 11.64 0.46 5.42
C LYS A 11 12.14 -0.94 5.03
N LYS A 12 11.36 -2.00 5.26
CA LYS A 12 11.83 -3.38 5.03
C LYS A 12 12.00 -3.65 3.53
N GLU A 13 11.01 -3.31 2.72
CA GLU A 13 11.03 -3.46 1.26
C GLU A 13 10.17 -2.36 0.64
N GLN A 14 10.68 -1.67 -0.37
CA GLN A 14 9.93 -0.63 -1.06
C GLN A 14 9.26 -1.24 -2.29
N ILE A 15 7.93 -1.18 -2.34
CA ILE A 15 7.17 -1.54 -3.53
C ILE A 15 7.49 -0.52 -4.62
N GLU A 16 7.99 -1.00 -5.76
CA GLU A 16 8.20 -0.18 -6.94
C GLU A 16 6.88 -0.03 -7.72
N PHE A 17 6.50 1.20 -8.04
CA PHE A 17 5.31 1.45 -8.84
C PHE A 17 5.65 1.41 -10.34
N PRO A 18 4.81 0.77 -11.18
CA PRO A 18 4.99 0.78 -12.63
C PRO A 18 5.06 2.21 -13.19
N GLN A 19 5.91 2.44 -14.20
CA GLN A 19 6.07 3.77 -14.83
C GLN A 19 4.75 4.38 -15.30
N LYS A 20 3.84 3.55 -15.82
CA LYS A 20 2.49 3.99 -16.20
C LYS A 20 1.75 4.66 -15.05
N LEU A 21 1.82 4.07 -13.86
CA LEU A 21 1.17 4.60 -12.65
C LEU A 21 1.83 5.92 -12.21
N LEU A 22 3.16 6.02 -12.31
CA LEU A 22 3.90 7.26 -12.05
C LEU A 22 3.58 8.38 -13.06
N SER A 23 3.19 8.03 -14.28
CA SER A 23 2.80 9.00 -15.32
C SER A 23 1.38 9.54 -15.15
N GLU A 24 0.46 8.72 -14.60
CA GLU A 24 -0.96 9.04 -14.44
C GLU A 24 -1.27 9.68 -13.07
N TYR A 25 -0.49 9.34 -12.05
CA TYR A 25 -0.74 9.72 -10.66
C TYR A 25 0.43 10.49 -10.07
N GLN A 26 0.13 11.49 -9.26
CA GLN A 26 1.12 12.09 -8.38
C GLN A 26 1.23 11.21 -7.13
N ILE A 27 2.35 10.52 -6.93
CA ILE A 27 2.55 9.65 -5.77
C ILE A 27 3.52 10.29 -4.81
N LYS A 28 3.12 10.42 -3.53
CA LYS A 28 4.02 10.80 -2.43
C LYS A 28 4.28 9.57 -1.57
N SER A 29 5.52 9.10 -1.57
CA SER A 29 5.95 7.95 -0.76
C SER A 29 6.56 8.44 0.56
N VAL A 30 6.11 7.88 1.67
CA VAL A 30 6.53 8.27 3.03
C VAL A 30 6.87 7.02 3.82
N SER A 31 8.13 6.92 4.26
CA SER A 31 8.53 5.89 5.21
C SER A 31 7.79 6.07 6.53
N LEU A 32 7.36 4.97 7.14
CA LEU A 32 6.62 4.86 8.40
C LEU A 32 7.05 5.90 9.43
N VAL A 33 6.12 6.82 9.72
CA VAL A 33 6.22 7.92 10.69
C VAL A 33 5.15 7.77 11.79
N SER A 34 5.18 8.61 12.82
CA SER A 34 4.17 8.63 13.89
C SER A 34 2.77 8.98 13.34
N THR A 35 1.71 8.63 14.09
CA THR A 35 0.31 8.98 13.74
C THR A 35 0.13 10.48 13.51
N LYS A 36 0.74 11.32 14.36
CA LYS A 36 0.75 12.77 14.20
C LYS A 36 1.29 13.19 12.83
N LYS A 37 2.39 12.58 12.39
CA LYS A 37 3.01 12.94 11.12
C LYS A 37 2.18 12.45 9.92
N ILE A 38 1.57 11.28 10.04
CA ILE A 38 0.60 10.78 9.02
C ILE A 38 -0.54 11.78 8.88
N TYR A 39 -1.11 12.25 9.98
CA TYR A 39 -2.19 13.23 9.98
C TYR A 39 -1.78 14.53 9.27
N GLU A 40 -0.65 15.12 9.67
CA GLU A 40 -0.10 16.34 9.05
C GLU A 40 0.05 16.20 7.53
N ILE A 41 0.59 15.06 7.08
CA ILE A 41 0.81 14.80 5.65
C ILE A 41 -0.52 14.69 4.91
N ILE A 42 -1.52 14.01 5.47
CA ILE A 42 -2.82 13.85 4.80
C ILE A 42 -3.51 15.21 4.65
N ILE A 43 -3.47 16.07 5.67
CA ILE A 43 -4.08 17.41 5.63
C ILE A 43 -3.39 18.32 4.61
N ASP A 44 -2.06 18.30 4.57
CA ASP A 44 -1.25 19.12 3.64
C ASP A 44 -1.38 18.62 2.20
N TYR A 45 -1.15 17.31 1.99
CA TYR A 45 -1.06 16.73 0.66
C TYR A 45 -2.43 16.53 0.00
N LYS A 46 -3.47 16.25 0.80
CA LYS A 46 -4.86 15.95 0.39
C LYS A 46 -4.92 14.81 -0.64
N PRO A 47 -4.48 13.59 -0.28
CA PRO A 47 -4.54 12.45 -1.19
C PRO A 47 -5.98 12.03 -1.49
N GLN A 48 -6.23 11.53 -2.69
CA GLN A 48 -7.50 10.85 -3.04
C GLN A 48 -7.47 9.34 -2.76
N LEU A 49 -6.30 8.78 -2.46
CA LEU A 49 -6.10 7.38 -2.10
C LEU A 49 -4.91 7.27 -1.16
N ILE A 50 -5.04 6.45 -0.12
CA ILE A 50 -3.94 6.12 0.79
C ILE A 50 -3.61 4.63 0.62
N LEU A 51 -2.34 4.35 0.34
CA LEU A 51 -1.80 3.01 0.26
C LEU A 51 -0.91 2.76 1.48
N PHE A 52 -1.13 1.67 2.19
CA PHE A 52 -0.22 1.17 3.22
C PHE A 52 0.47 -0.09 2.75
N ASP A 53 1.78 -0.18 2.95
CA ASP A 53 2.48 -1.43 2.74
C ASP A 53 2.05 -2.51 3.76
N GLU A 54 2.20 -3.77 3.38
CA GLU A 54 1.86 -4.92 4.23
C GLU A 54 2.62 -4.98 5.57
N ASN A 55 3.81 -4.37 5.67
CA ASN A 55 4.60 -4.34 6.90
C ASN A 55 4.28 -3.14 7.79
N THR A 56 3.35 -2.27 7.38
CA THR A 56 2.86 -1.18 8.24
C THR A 56 2.24 -1.73 9.53
N LYS A 57 2.51 -1.07 10.66
CA LYS A 57 1.89 -1.42 11.95
C LYS A 57 0.40 -1.11 11.90
N LEU A 58 -0.41 -2.08 12.35
CA LEU A 58 -1.87 -2.02 12.33
C LEU A 58 -2.46 -0.74 12.95
N LYS A 59 -1.83 -0.25 14.03
CA LYS A 59 -2.25 0.98 14.72
C LYS A 59 -2.29 2.22 13.83
N TYR A 60 -1.43 2.30 12.82
CA TYR A 60 -1.39 3.44 11.91
C TYR A 60 -2.56 3.38 10.91
N VAL A 61 -2.82 2.19 10.37
CA VAL A 61 -3.95 1.94 9.48
C VAL A 61 -5.27 2.23 10.19
N LYS A 62 -5.47 1.69 11.40
CA LYS A 62 -6.67 1.93 12.22
C LYS A 62 -6.86 3.43 12.49
N TYR A 63 -5.81 4.09 12.99
CA TYR A 63 -5.85 5.54 13.23
C TYR A 63 -6.26 6.32 11.99
N THR A 64 -5.67 6.03 10.83
CA THR A 64 -6.02 6.73 9.58
C THR A 64 -7.45 6.44 9.13
N ALA A 65 -7.92 5.19 9.20
CA ALA A 65 -9.28 4.82 8.82
C ALA A 65 -10.35 5.48 9.71
N GLU A 66 -10.08 5.63 11.01
CA GLU A 66 -10.99 6.29 11.95
C GLU A 66 -11.12 7.79 11.70
N HIS A 67 -10.02 8.46 11.34
CA HIS A 67 -9.96 9.93 11.21
C HIS A 67 -10.25 10.42 9.77
N PHE A 68 -10.02 9.59 8.75
CA PHE A 68 -10.14 9.98 7.34
C PHE A 68 -11.12 9.09 6.57
N LYS A 69 -12.35 8.98 7.08
CA LYS A 69 -13.41 8.09 6.57
C LYS A 69 -13.78 8.23 5.08
N PHE A 70 -13.46 9.38 4.48
CA PHE A 70 -13.82 9.69 3.09
C PHE A 70 -12.68 9.45 2.09
N ILE A 71 -11.49 9.10 2.57
CA ILE A 71 -10.35 8.80 1.71
C ILE A 71 -10.25 7.27 1.63
N PRO A 72 -10.38 6.66 0.44
CA PRO A 72 -10.13 5.23 0.28
C PRO A 72 -8.75 4.84 0.81
N ILE A 73 -8.71 3.74 1.56
CA ILE A 73 -7.49 3.17 2.13
C ILE A 73 -7.35 1.75 1.61
N CYS A 74 -6.17 1.44 1.05
CA CYS A 74 -5.82 0.09 0.61
C CYS A 74 -4.55 -0.38 1.30
N ILE A 75 -4.47 -1.68 1.57
CA ILE A 75 -3.23 -2.36 1.93
C ILE A 75 -2.65 -3.00 0.68
N ILE A 76 -1.34 -2.86 0.45
CA ILE A 76 -0.65 -3.40 -0.72
C ILE A 76 0.61 -4.16 -0.29
N GLY A 77 0.87 -5.31 -0.90
CA GLY A 77 2.06 -6.12 -0.61
C GLY A 77 1.98 -7.50 -1.22
N HIS A 78 3.00 -8.33 -0.98
CA HIS A 78 3.10 -9.69 -1.52
C HIS A 78 2.43 -10.73 -0.61
N PHE A 79 2.22 -10.40 0.66
CA PHE A 79 1.57 -11.24 1.67
C PHE A 79 2.14 -12.65 1.77
N VAL A 80 3.47 -12.76 1.70
CA VAL A 80 4.21 -14.05 1.70
C VAL A 80 3.85 -14.89 2.92
N GLN A 81 3.61 -14.25 4.07
CA GLN A 81 3.15 -14.92 5.29
C GLN A 81 1.64 -14.71 5.48
N PRO A 82 0.82 -15.76 5.57
CA PRO A 82 -0.64 -15.64 5.76
C PRO A 82 -1.04 -14.77 6.95
N LYS A 83 -0.29 -14.85 8.06
CA LYS A 83 -0.52 -14.03 9.27
C LYS A 83 -0.45 -12.52 9.01
N VAL A 84 0.32 -12.08 8.01
CA VAL A 84 0.42 -10.67 7.62
C VAL A 84 -0.84 -10.21 6.91
N LEU A 85 -1.48 -11.09 6.13
CA LEU A 85 -2.78 -10.80 5.51
C LEU A 85 -3.90 -10.81 6.55
N GLU A 86 -3.95 -11.83 7.40
CA GLU A 86 -4.98 -12.03 8.43
C GLU A 86 -5.17 -10.80 9.31
N LYS A 87 -4.08 -10.15 9.74
CA LYS A 87 -4.14 -8.95 10.61
C LYS A 87 -4.89 -7.76 9.97
N PHE A 88 -5.04 -7.73 8.65
CA PHE A 88 -5.72 -6.66 7.92
C PHE A 88 -7.13 -7.02 7.49
N LEU A 89 -7.47 -8.32 7.39
CA LEU A 89 -8.82 -8.76 7.00
C LEU A 89 -9.90 -8.25 7.97
N GLU A 90 -9.57 -8.13 9.25
CA GLU A 90 -10.46 -7.58 10.27
C GLU A 90 -10.83 -6.10 10.06
N LEU A 91 -10.07 -5.37 9.25
CA LEU A 91 -10.29 -3.93 9.03
C LEU A 91 -11.34 -3.63 7.96
N ASN A 92 -11.81 -4.64 7.21
CA ASN A 92 -12.70 -4.47 6.08
C ASN A 92 -12.21 -3.42 5.06
N LEU A 93 -10.89 -3.36 4.85
CA LEU A 93 -10.24 -2.49 3.88
C LEU A 93 -9.95 -3.25 2.59
N THR A 94 -9.74 -2.52 1.50
CA THR A 94 -9.29 -3.13 0.24
C THR A 94 -7.86 -3.63 0.39
N ILE A 95 -7.61 -4.86 -0.03
CA ILE A 95 -6.27 -5.48 -0.02
C ILE A 95 -5.87 -5.81 -1.45
N LEU A 96 -4.69 -5.34 -1.85
CA LEU A 96 -4.09 -5.57 -3.16
C LEU A 96 -2.90 -6.50 -3.01
N ASN A 97 -3.09 -7.77 -3.37
CA ASN A 97 -2.01 -8.75 -3.40
C ASN A 97 -1.20 -8.59 -4.69
N LEU A 98 0.07 -8.22 -4.52
CA LEU A 98 1.06 -8.23 -5.58
C LEU A 98 1.56 -9.67 -5.70
N ASN A 99 0.86 -10.52 -6.45
CA ASN A 99 1.32 -11.89 -6.66
C ASN A 99 2.79 -11.89 -7.10
N HIS A 100 3.63 -12.66 -6.41
CA HIS A 100 4.88 -13.11 -7.01
C HIS A 100 4.47 -13.98 -8.21
N GLN A 101 4.75 -13.51 -9.44
CA GLN A 101 4.89 -14.47 -10.53
C GLN A 101 6.23 -15.16 -10.29
N PRO A 102 6.28 -16.45 -9.88
CA PRO A 102 7.47 -17.21 -10.18
C PRO A 102 7.56 -17.24 -11.70
N GLU A 103 8.70 -16.83 -12.26
CA GLU A 103 9.02 -17.09 -13.66
C GLU A 103 8.76 -18.58 -13.89
N THR A 104 7.68 -18.89 -14.59
CA THR A 104 7.39 -20.27 -14.95
C THR A 104 8.40 -20.58 -16.03
N GLU A 105 9.48 -21.28 -15.67
CA GLU A 105 10.36 -21.91 -16.64
C GLU A 105 9.47 -22.65 -17.64
N ILE A 106 9.44 -22.15 -18.86
CA ILE A 106 8.90 -22.88 -20.00
C ILE A 106 9.90 -24.02 -20.23
N ILE A 107 9.74 -25.12 -19.50
CA ILE A 107 10.34 -26.38 -19.91
C ILE A 107 9.49 -26.81 -21.11
N SER A 108 9.95 -26.46 -22.31
CA SER A 108 9.43 -27.02 -23.54
C SER A 108 9.75 -28.51 -23.54
N THR A 109 8.85 -29.34 -23.01
CA THR A 109 8.88 -30.77 -23.32
C THR A 109 8.30 -30.91 -24.72
N ILE A 110 9.18 -30.92 -25.72
CA ILE A 110 8.90 -31.49 -27.03
C ILE A 110 9.71 -32.80 -27.06
N GLU A 111 9.02 -33.91 -26.83
CA GLU A 111 9.41 -35.23 -27.35
C GLU A 111 8.35 -35.67 -28.36
#